data_AF-A0A2W0AQ75-F1
#
_entry.id   AF-A0A2W0AQ75-F1
#
_cell.length_a   1.000
_cell.length_b   1.000
_cell.length_c   1.000
_cell.angle_alpha   90.00
_cell.angle_beta   90.00
_cell.angle_gamma   90.00
#
_symmetry.space_group_name_H-M   'P 1'
#
loop_
_entity.id
_entity.type
_entity.pdbx_description
1 polymer ?
#
loop_
_entity_poly.entity_id
_entity_poly.type
_entity_poly.pdbx_seq_one_letter_code
_entity_poly.pdbx_strand_id
1 'polypeptide(L)'
;MTTLQEYRCEVCGTTTSNPLHWFVIRCGDAELTVHRWNVEAANAEGARHYCGEAHAEVYISRWFESVCTPTKPDYTKATSPK
;
A
#
# COMPACT_ATOMS: atom_id res chain seq x y z
N MET A 1 -18.87 0.13 -25.60
CA MET A 1 -19.12 0.65 -24.24
C MET A 1 -17.77 0.74 -23.55
N THR A 2 -17.21 1.93 -23.40
CA THR A 2 -15.96 2.12 -22.65
C THR A 2 -16.30 2.05 -21.16
N THR A 3 -15.90 0.96 -20.50
CA THR A 3 -15.95 0.86 -19.04
C THR A 3 -14.95 1.89 -18.50
N LEU A 4 -15.45 3.03 -18.00
CA LEU A 4 -14.59 3.96 -17.26
C LEU A 4 -14.05 3.22 -16.04
N GLN A 5 -12.74 3.00 -16.01
CA GLN A 5 -12.08 2.48 -14.82
C GLN A 5 -12.12 3.54 -13.73
N GLU A 6 -12.74 3.18 -12.61
CA GLU A 6 -12.78 4.00 -11.41
C GLU A 6 -11.72 3.50 -10.43
N TYR A 7 -10.91 4.42 -9.92
CA TYR A 7 -9.82 4.14 -8.99
C TYR A 7 -10.18 4.69 -7.61
N ARG A 8 -9.78 3.97 -6.56
CA ARG A 8 -10.13 4.28 -5.18
C ARG A 8 -8.88 4.50 -4.34
N CYS A 9 -8.86 5.57 -3.55
CA CYS A 9 -7.78 5.80 -2.60
C CYS A 9 -7.88 4.82 -1.42
N GLU A 10 -6.78 4.14 -1.13
CA GLU A 10 -6.69 3.13 -0.06
C GLU A 10 -6.78 3.71 1.36
N VAL A 11 -6.58 5.03 1.52
CA VAL A 11 -6.59 5.70 2.83
C VAL A 11 -7.93 6.34 3.14
N CYS A 12 -8.44 7.21 2.26
CA CYS A 12 -9.66 7.98 2.52
C CYS A 12 -10.89 7.46 1.75
N GLY A 13 -10.71 6.51 0.83
CA GLY A 13 -11.80 5.93 0.04
C GLY A 13 -12.33 6.82 -1.08
N THR A 14 -11.75 7.99 -1.33
CA THR A 14 -12.09 8.83 -2.49
C THR A 14 -12.00 8.01 -3.76
N THR A 15 -13.02 8.08 -4.62
CA THR A 15 -13.00 7.44 -5.93
C THR A 15 -12.95 8.48 -7.06
N THR A 16 -12.31 8.14 -8.16
CA THR A 16 -12.25 9.00 -9.35
C THR A 16 -11.95 8.18 -10.60
N SER A 17 -12.52 8.58 -11.73
CA SER A 17 -12.12 8.08 -13.05
C SER A 17 -11.04 8.95 -13.69
N ASN A 18 -10.68 10.09 -13.08
CA ASN A 18 -9.63 11.01 -13.56
C ASN A 18 -8.65 11.40 -12.43
N PRO A 19 -7.76 10.48 -12.03
CA PRO A 19 -6.82 10.62 -10.90
C PRO A 19 -5.61 11.50 -11.22
N LEU A 20 -5.83 12.82 -11.28
CA LEU A 20 -4.77 13.82 -11.42
C LEU A 20 -4.02 14.00 -10.09
N HIS A 21 -2.69 13.98 -10.12
CA HIS A 21 -1.81 14.10 -8.94
C HIS A 21 -1.87 12.93 -7.95
N TRP A 22 -2.42 11.80 -8.39
CA TRP A 22 -2.41 10.58 -7.60
C TRP A 22 -1.06 9.88 -7.69
N PHE A 23 -0.85 8.96 -6.75
CA PHE A 23 0.31 8.09 -6.70
C PHE A 23 -0.15 6.64 -6.74
N VAL A 24 0.70 5.80 -7.33
CA VAL A 24 0.53 4.36 -7.31
C VAL A 24 1.71 3.77 -6.56
N ILE A 25 1.42 2.98 -5.54
CA ILE A 25 2.46 2.24 -4.80
C ILE A 25 2.29 0.76 -5.08
N ARG A 26 3.40 0.10 -5.41
CA ARG A 26 3.48 -1.35 -5.48
C ARG A 26 4.31 -1.86 -4.30
N CYS A 27 3.77 -2.85 -3.61
CA CYS A 27 4.43 -3.52 -2.50
C CYS A 27 4.91 -4.88 -3.01
N GLY A 28 6.21 -5.03 -3.22
CA GLY A 28 6.84 -6.33 -3.43
C GLY A 28 7.28 -6.95 -2.11
N ASP A 29 7.89 -8.14 -2.18
CA ASP A 29 8.39 -8.86 -1.00
C ASP A 29 9.58 -8.16 -0.32
N ALA A 30 10.44 -7.50 -1.10
CA ALA A 30 11.67 -6.87 -0.63
C ALA A 30 11.72 -5.35 -0.81
N GLU A 31 10.83 -4.79 -1.64
CA GLU A 31 10.85 -3.37 -1.97
C GLU A 31 9.44 -2.77 -2.06
N LEU A 32 9.38 -1.46 -1.82
CA LEU A 32 8.20 -0.65 -2.05
C LEU A 32 8.54 0.37 -3.13
N THR A 33 7.84 0.33 -4.26
CA THR A 33 8.06 1.23 -5.39
C THR A 33 6.93 2.26 -5.47
N VAL A 34 7.30 3.54 -5.52
CA VAL A 34 6.34 4.65 -5.66
C VAL A 34 6.40 5.20 -7.09
N HIS A 35 5.26 5.27 -7.75
CA HIS A 35 5.10 5.85 -9.07
C HIS A 35 4.14 7.04 -9.02
N ARG A 36 4.46 8.12 -9.75
CA ARG A 36 3.42 9.10 -10.13
C ARG A 36 2.36 8.38 -10.96
N TRP A 37 1.11 8.84 -10.89
CA TRP A 37 0.01 8.24 -11.63
C TRP A 37 0.35 7.96 -13.11
N ASN A 38 0.22 6.70 -13.50
CA ASN A 38 0.14 6.24 -14.89
C ASN A 38 -0.84 5.05 -14.91
N VAL A 39 -1.68 4.98 -15.93
CA VAL A 39 -2.61 3.89 -16.19
C VAL A 39 -1.91 2.52 -16.15
N GLU A 40 -0.73 2.39 -16.73
CA GLU A 40 -0.01 1.10 -16.73
C GLU A 40 0.35 0.65 -15.31
N ALA A 41 0.91 1.54 -14.50
CA ALA A 41 1.26 1.24 -13.12
C ALA A 41 0.01 1.01 -12.26
N ALA A 42 -1.05 1.79 -12.48
CA ALA A 42 -2.31 1.70 -11.75
C ALA A 42 -3.07 0.39 -12.00
N ASN A 43 -2.87 -0.22 -13.17
CA ASN A 43 -3.48 -1.49 -13.57
C ASN A 43 -2.58 -2.71 -13.33
N ALA A 44 -1.35 -2.50 -12.87
CA ALA A 44 -0.47 -3.60 -12.51
C ALA A 44 -1.01 -4.38 -11.29
N GLU A 45 -0.69 -5.67 -11.22
CA GLU A 45 -1.06 -6.50 -10.07
C GLU A 45 -0.46 -5.94 -8.78
N GLY A 46 -1.27 -5.92 -7.71
CA GLY A 46 -0.86 -5.39 -6.41
C GLY A 46 -0.71 -3.85 -6.35
N ALA A 47 -1.09 -3.12 -7.40
CA ALA A 47 -1.10 -1.67 -7.41
C ALA A 47 -2.11 -1.10 -6.41
N ARG A 48 -1.64 -0.18 -5.57
CA ARG A 48 -2.45 0.56 -4.60
C ARG A 48 -2.49 2.04 -4.97
N HIS A 49 -3.66 2.66 -4.88
CA HIS A 49 -3.87 4.03 -5.35
C HIS A 49 -4.01 5.02 -4.19
N TYR A 50 -3.39 6.20 -4.34
CA TYR A 50 -3.39 7.25 -3.31
C TYR A 50 -3.68 8.60 -3.93
N CYS A 51 -4.67 9.32 -3.39
CA CYS A 51 -5.16 10.56 -3.97
C CYS A 51 -4.26 11.80 -3.76
N GLY A 52 -3.11 11.62 -3.13
CA GLY A 52 -2.13 12.66 -2.87
C GLY A 52 -0.96 12.13 -2.06
N GLU A 53 0.05 12.97 -1.91
CA GLU A 53 1.31 12.66 -1.22
C GLU A 53 1.07 12.22 0.23
N ALA A 54 0.32 13.00 1.00
CA ALA A 54 0.05 12.69 2.41
C ALA A 54 -0.55 11.29 2.62
N HIS A 55 -1.45 10.84 1.74
CA HIS A 55 -2.01 9.49 1.84
C HIS A 55 -1.03 8.40 1.39
N ALA A 56 -0.18 8.70 0.41
CA ALA A 56 0.90 7.81 0.00
C ALA A 56 1.92 7.63 1.15
N GLU A 57 2.30 8.72 1.82
CA GLU A 57 3.22 8.71 2.95
C GLU A 57 2.70 7.88 4.14
N VAL A 58 1.41 8.00 4.47
CA VAL A 58 0.79 7.16 5.52
C VAL A 58 1.01 5.68 5.24
N TYR A 59 0.85 5.25 3.99
CA TYR A 59 1.09 3.86 3.63
C TYR A 59 2.57 3.46 3.74
N ILE A 60 3.48 4.32 3.26
CA ILE A 60 4.92 4.09 3.32
C ILE A 60 5.39 3.96 4.78
N SER A 61 4.95 4.85 5.67
CA SER A 61 5.26 4.77 7.11
C SER A 61 4.80 3.44 7.72
N ARG A 62 3.57 3.00 7.42
CA ARG A 62 3.03 1.72 7.93
C ARG A 62 3.78 0.51 7.39
N TRP A 63 4.25 0.58 6.14
CA TRP A 63 5.10 -0.46 5.56
C TRP A 63 6.43 -0.55 6.31
N PHE A 64 7.10 0.59 6.57
CA PHE A 64 8.31 0.61 7.40
C PHE A 64 8.06 0.03 8.80
N GLU A 65 6.95 0.37 9.46
CA GLU A 65 6.60 -0.20 10.76
C GLU A 65 6.43 -1.73 10.71
N SER A 66 5.82 -2.24 9.64
CA SER A 66 5.61 -3.68 9.45
C SER A 66 6.92 -4.45 9.22
N VAL A 67 7.89 -3.85 8.51
CA VAL A 67 9.22 -4.44 8.29
C VAL A 67 10.12 -4.30 9.52
N CYS A 68 10.03 -3.19 10.25
CA CYS A 68 10.89 -2.87 11.39
C CYS A 68 10.37 -3.40 12.74
N THR A 69 9.16 -3.94 12.82
CA THR A 69 8.69 -4.62 14.04
C THR A 69 9.13 -6.08 14.00
N PRO A 70 10.16 -6.49 14.78
CA PRO A 70 10.41 -7.92 14.94
C PRO A 70 9.14 -8.55 15.50
N THR A 71 8.72 -9.70 14.94
CA THR A 71 7.63 -10.52 15.50
C THR A 71 7.86 -10.62 16.99
N LYS A 72 6.96 -10.05 17.81
CA LYS A 72 7.07 -10.10 19.27
C LYS A 72 7.35 -11.54 19.65
N PRO A 73 8.51 -11.85 20.28
CA PRO A 73 8.77 -13.21 20.72
C PRO A 73 7.64 -13.65 21.66
N ASP A 74 7.00 -14.77 21.32
CA ASP A 74 5.97 -15.38 22.15
C ASP A 74 6.62 -16.04 23.35
N TYR A 75 6.74 -15.30 24.46
CA TYR A 75 7.38 -15.77 25.69
C TYR A 75 6.55 -16.84 26.44
N THR A 76 5.34 -17.15 25.96
CA THR A 76 4.41 -18.11 26.58
C THR A 76 4.80 -19.58 26.37
N LYS A 77 5.76 -19.88 25.48
CA LYS A 77 6.22 -21.27 25.24
C LYS A 77 7.31 -21.77 26.18
N ALA A 78 7.85 -20.94 27.08
CA ALA A 78 8.99 -21.30 27.93
C ALA A 78 8.60 -21.82 29.32
N THR A 79 7.62 -22.71 29.45
CA THR A 79 7.41 -23.43 30.72
C THR A 79 6.81 -24.82 30.48
N SER A 80 7.64 -25.79 30.13
CA SER A 80 7.36 -27.19 30.43
C SER A 80 8.65 -27.84 30.95
N PRO A 81 8.89 -27.85 32.27
CA PRO A 81 9.97 -28.64 32.83
C PRO A 81 9.65 -30.13 32.66
N LYS A 82 10.65 -30.90 32.21
CA LYS A 82 10.65 -32.36 32.20
C LYS A 82 11.46 -32.86 33.40
#